data_AF-A0A7S4NKY2-F1
#
_entry.id   AF-A0A7S4NKY2-F1
#
_cell.length_a   1.000
_cell.length_b   1.000
_cell.length_c   1.000
_cell.angle_alpha   90.00
_cell.angle_beta   90.00
_cell.angle_gamma   90.00
#
_symmetry.space_group_name_H-M   'P 1'
#
loop_
_entity.id
_entity.type
_entity.pdbx_description
1 polymer ?
#
loop_
_entity_poly.entity_id
_entity_poly.type
_entity_poly.pdbx_seq_one_letter_code
_entity_poly.pdbx_strand_id
1 'polypeptide(L)'
;MALSAGLPALFVLLGCTVAGGALTALLIGLGKMECAVEERVLRGLFLTKLIVAPTFWGWAVYNTAQNGFDLGVASFACAAVASAYGLMKIDSSDPKYLQCQRWSTGLSGAFVVANYAVGIAVVLSKAWTLLLYMALGCAWWAIVTCASVVMLSTALGKADHLTEVGAGSPLAP
;
A
#
# COMPACT_ATOMS: atom_id res chain seq x y z
N MET A 1 -32.24 -10.69 8.16
CA MET A 1 -31.89 -10.04 6.88
C MET A 1 -30.38 -10.01 6.77
N ALA A 2 -29.80 -10.64 5.74
CA ALA A 2 -28.35 -10.56 5.52
C ALA A 2 -27.98 -9.17 5.00
N LEU A 3 -26.89 -8.58 5.50
CA LEU A 3 -26.36 -7.33 4.96
C LEU A 3 -25.91 -7.55 3.51
N SER A 4 -26.08 -6.55 2.65
CA SER A 4 -25.54 -6.63 1.29
C SER A 4 -24.02 -6.76 1.35
N ALA A 5 -23.45 -7.64 0.52
CA ALA A 5 -22.03 -8.03 0.62
C ALA A 5 -21.03 -6.85 0.56
N GLY A 6 -21.41 -5.72 -0.05
CA GLY A 6 -20.55 -4.53 -0.11
C GLY A 6 -20.41 -3.78 1.23
N LEU A 7 -21.41 -3.81 2.11
CA LEU A 7 -21.36 -3.08 3.38
C LEU A 7 -20.33 -3.65 4.36
N PRO A 8 -20.29 -4.97 4.64
CA PRO A 8 -19.24 -5.56 5.46
C PRO A 8 -17.84 -5.24 4.94
N ALA A 9 -17.64 -5.32 3.62
CA ALA A 9 -16.36 -5.01 2.98
C ALA A 9 -15.91 -3.56 3.22
N LEU A 10 -16.83 -2.60 3.16
CA LEU A 10 -16.57 -1.19 3.47
C LEU A 10 -16.14 -0.98 4.92
N PHE A 11 -16.86 -1.60 5.87
CA PHE A 11 -16.50 -1.51 7.28
C PHE A 11 -15.14 -2.15 7.56
N VAL A 12 -14.82 -3.27 6.91
CA VAL A 12 -13.50 -3.92 7.02
C VAL A 12 -12.42 -3.02 6.44
N LEU A 13 -12.62 -2.40 5.28
CA LEU A 13 -11.65 -1.47 4.68
C LEU A 13 -11.40 -0.27 5.59
N LEU A 14 -12.47 0.34 6.11
CA LEU A 14 -12.38 1.46 7.04
C LEU A 14 -11.66 1.04 8.34
N GLY A 15 -12.06 -0.08 8.92
CA GLY A 15 -11.46 -0.62 10.15
C GLY A 15 -9.98 -0.93 9.99
N CYS A 16 -9.57 -1.57 8.88
CA CYS A 16 -8.17 -1.83 8.57
C CYS A 16 -7.37 -0.54 8.36
N THR A 17 -7.97 0.47 7.71
CA THR A 17 -7.33 1.77 7.50
C THR A 17 -7.09 2.49 8.83
N VAL A 18 -8.11 2.53 9.70
CA VAL A 18 -8.00 3.13 11.03
C VAL A 18 -7.00 2.36 11.89
N ALA A 19 -7.01 1.03 11.85
CA ALA A 19 -6.05 0.20 12.58
C ALA A 19 -4.60 0.47 12.13
N GLY A 20 -4.35 0.61 10.82
CA GLY A 20 -3.03 0.96 10.30
C GLY A 20 -2.58 2.36 10.72
N GLY A 21 -3.47 3.34 10.66
CA GLY A 21 -3.21 4.70 11.15
C GLY A 21 -2.91 4.73 12.65
N ALA A 22 -3.74 4.05 13.45
CA ALA A 22 -3.58 3.97 14.90
C ALA A 22 -2.28 3.25 15.30
N LEU A 23 -1.95 2.13 14.63
CA LEU A 23 -0.69 1.43 14.87
C LEU A 23 0.51 2.30 14.54
N THR A 24 0.45 3.05 13.43
CA THR A 24 1.49 4.00 13.05
C THR A 24 1.65 5.08 14.10
N ALA A 25 0.55 5.72 14.52
CA ALA A 25 0.55 6.76 15.54
C ALA A 25 1.10 6.25 16.89
N LEU A 26 0.72 5.03 17.29
CA LEU A 26 1.23 4.39 18.49
C LEU A 26 2.74 4.17 18.42
N LEU A 27 3.25 3.64 17.30
CA LEU A 27 4.69 3.42 17.11
C LEU A 27 5.49 4.74 17.12
N ILE A 28 4.92 5.85 16.62
CA ILE A 28 5.51 7.19 16.74
C ILE A 28 5.52 7.64 18.20
N GLY A 29 4.39 7.52 18.89
CA GLY A 29 4.24 7.96 20.29
C GLY A 29 5.14 7.19 21.27
N LEU A 30 5.47 5.94 20.96
CA LEU A 30 6.41 5.12 21.74
C LEU A 30 7.90 5.45 21.47
N GLY A 31 8.20 6.46 20.64
CA GLY A 31 9.58 6.81 20.29
C GLY A 31 10.29 5.76 19.43
N LYS A 32 9.57 4.75 18.90
CA LYS A 32 10.16 3.71 18.05
C LYS A 32 10.42 4.18 16.62
N MET A 33 10.08 5.44 16.31
CA MET A 33 10.24 6.06 15.00
C MET A 33 10.86 7.46 15.15
N GLU A 34 12.13 7.52 15.54
CA GLU A 34 12.94 8.76 15.51
C GLU A 34 13.43 9.09 14.08
N CYS A 35 12.56 8.91 13.09
CA CYS A 35 12.88 9.15 11.70
C CYS A 35 12.28 10.46 11.18
N ALA A 36 12.73 10.89 10.00
CA ALA A 36 12.20 12.06 9.30
C ALA A 36 10.70 11.91 9.02
N VAL A 37 9.97 13.03 8.91
CA VAL A 37 8.52 13.04 8.69
C VAL A 37 8.12 12.21 7.46
N GLU A 38 8.89 12.30 6.37
CA GLU A 38 8.65 11.53 5.14
C GLU A 38 8.72 10.02 5.37
N GLU A 39 9.69 9.57 6.15
CA GLU A 39 9.87 8.16 6.49
C GLU A 39 8.74 7.67 7.40
N ARG A 40 8.31 8.49 8.37
CA ARG A 40 7.13 8.19 9.22
C ARG A 40 5.86 8.02 8.38
N VAL A 41 5.64 8.92 7.42
CA VAL A 41 4.50 8.84 6.49
C VAL A 41 4.59 7.58 5.65
N LEU A 42 5.76 7.28 5.06
CA LEU A 42 5.95 6.09 4.23
C LEU A 42 5.78 4.78 5.02
N ARG A 43 6.31 4.71 6.25
CA ARG A 43 6.08 3.60 7.19
C ARG A 43 4.59 3.41 7.45
N GLY A 44 3.88 4.49 7.71
CA GLY A 44 2.43 4.44 7.94
C GLY A 44 1.65 3.93 6.74
N LEU A 45 2.01 4.37 5.53
CA LEU A 45 1.41 3.88 4.30
C LEU A 45 1.66 2.38 4.11
N PHE A 46 2.89 1.91 4.29
CA PHE A 46 3.21 0.49 4.17
C PHE A 46 2.56 -0.37 5.25
N LEU A 47 2.55 0.06 6.52
CA LEU A 47 1.85 -0.65 7.60
C LEU A 47 0.35 -0.76 7.32
N THR A 48 -0.28 0.33 6.88
CA THR A 48 -1.71 0.33 6.56
C THR A 48 -2.01 -0.62 5.40
N LYS A 49 -1.20 -0.59 4.33
CA LYS A 49 -1.31 -1.54 3.21
C LYS A 49 -1.08 -2.98 3.68
N LEU A 50 -0.15 -3.22 4.59
CA LEU A 50 0.16 -4.55 5.14
C LEU A 50 -0.95 -5.08 6.06
N ILE A 51 -1.83 -4.24 6.59
CA ILE A 51 -3.03 -4.68 7.33
C ILE A 51 -4.19 -4.94 6.36
N VAL A 52 -4.41 -4.00 5.43
CA VAL A 52 -5.51 -4.09 4.45
C VAL A 52 -5.31 -5.29 3.51
N ALA A 53 -4.13 -5.44 2.90
CA ALA A 53 -3.92 -6.43 1.86
C ALA A 53 -4.12 -7.88 2.33
N PRO A 54 -3.53 -8.37 3.44
CA PRO A 54 -3.76 -9.73 3.92
C PRO A 54 -5.22 -9.99 4.30
N THR A 55 -5.93 -8.99 4.83
CA THR A 55 -7.34 -9.12 5.19
C THR A 55 -8.20 -9.41 3.97
N PHE A 56 -8.05 -8.61 2.90
CA PHE A 56 -8.77 -8.83 1.64
C PHE A 56 -8.23 -10.02 0.85
N TRP A 57 -6.95 -10.36 1.00
CA TRP A 57 -6.36 -11.57 0.43
C TRP A 57 -6.99 -12.84 0.99
N GLY A 58 -7.15 -12.93 2.32
CA GLY A 58 -7.80 -14.06 2.96
C GLY A 58 -9.24 -14.27 2.44
N TRP A 59 -9.96 -13.17 2.20
CA TRP A 59 -11.28 -13.24 1.58
C TRP A 59 -11.23 -13.70 0.12
N ALA A 60 -10.29 -13.21 -0.69
CA ALA A 60 -10.11 -13.65 -2.07
C ALA A 60 -9.74 -15.15 -2.15
N VAL A 61 -8.94 -15.66 -1.22
CA VAL A 61 -8.62 -17.10 -1.11
C VAL A 61 -9.88 -17.91 -0.79
N TYR A 62 -10.68 -17.46 0.18
CA TYR A 62 -11.95 -18.09 0.50
C TYR A 62 -12.89 -18.12 -0.71
N ASN A 63 -13.05 -16.99 -1.42
CA ASN A 63 -13.86 -16.93 -2.63
C ASN A 63 -13.31 -17.85 -3.74
N THR A 64 -11.98 -17.94 -3.86
CA THR A 64 -11.34 -18.82 -4.85
C THR A 64 -11.68 -20.29 -4.63
N ALA A 65 -11.70 -20.72 -3.37
CA ALA A 65 -12.07 -22.08 -3.01
C ALA A 65 -13.54 -22.43 -3.29
N GLN A 66 -14.43 -21.42 -3.27
CA GLN A 66 -15.88 -21.63 -3.42
C GLN A 66 -16.40 -21.36 -4.84
N ASN A 67 -15.83 -20.37 -5.54
CA ASN A 67 -16.41 -19.80 -6.77
C ASN A 67 -15.43 -19.77 -7.96
N GLY A 68 -14.23 -20.36 -7.82
CA GLY A 68 -13.18 -20.30 -8.83
C GLY A 68 -12.29 -19.07 -8.70
N PHE A 69 -11.25 -18.99 -9.53
CA PHE A 69 -10.12 -18.07 -9.35
C PHE A 69 -10.53 -16.59 -9.19
N ASP A 70 -10.09 -15.98 -8.08
CA ASP A 70 -10.25 -14.55 -7.77
C ASP A 70 -8.92 -13.81 -8.01
N LEU A 71 -8.92 -12.80 -8.89
CA LEU A 71 -7.74 -11.96 -9.18
C LEU A 71 -7.20 -11.27 -7.91
N GLY A 72 -8.04 -11.09 -6.89
CA GLY A 72 -7.67 -10.58 -5.58
C GLY A 72 -6.57 -11.40 -4.90
N VAL A 73 -6.50 -12.71 -5.13
CA VAL A 73 -5.45 -13.57 -4.55
C VAL A 73 -4.07 -13.11 -5.00
N ALA A 74 -3.89 -12.88 -6.30
CA ALA A 74 -2.62 -12.43 -6.82
C ALA A 74 -2.35 -10.95 -6.49
N SER A 75 -3.35 -10.07 -6.70
CA SER A 75 -3.12 -8.63 -6.53
C SER A 75 -2.84 -8.24 -5.07
N PHE A 76 -3.59 -8.79 -4.11
CA PHE A 76 -3.36 -8.48 -2.70
C PHE A 76 -2.10 -9.15 -2.14
N ALA A 77 -1.73 -10.36 -2.61
CA ALA A 77 -0.46 -10.98 -2.24
C ALA A 77 0.73 -10.11 -2.66
N CYS A 78 0.76 -9.66 -3.91
CA CYS A 78 1.81 -8.76 -4.40
C CYS A 78 1.88 -7.47 -3.58
N ALA A 79 0.75 -6.86 -3.26
CA ALA A 79 0.71 -5.64 -2.45
C ALA A 79 1.20 -5.86 -1.01
N ALA A 80 0.86 -7.00 -0.40
CA ALA A 80 1.34 -7.38 0.93
C ALA A 80 2.86 -7.59 0.93
N VAL A 81 3.39 -8.36 -0.02
CA VAL A 81 4.83 -8.61 -0.16
C VAL A 81 5.60 -7.32 -0.39
N ALA A 82 5.15 -6.47 -1.31
CA ALA A 82 5.79 -5.17 -1.57
C ALA A 82 5.80 -4.27 -0.33
N SER A 83 4.71 -4.27 0.45
CA SER A 83 4.62 -3.44 1.66
C SER A 83 5.50 -3.99 2.79
N ALA A 84 5.55 -5.32 2.96
CA ALA A 84 6.43 -5.97 3.92
C ALA A 84 7.91 -5.72 3.60
N TYR A 85 8.31 -5.91 2.33
CA TYR A 85 9.65 -5.60 1.86
C TYR A 85 10.00 -4.11 2.09
N GLY A 86 9.03 -3.23 1.79
CA GLY A 86 9.10 -1.80 2.08
C GLY A 86 9.46 -1.50 3.53
N LEU A 87 8.76 -2.12 4.48
CA LEU A 87 8.98 -1.92 5.92
C LEU A 87 10.31 -2.49 6.42
N MET A 88 10.75 -3.63 5.88
CA MET A 88 12.01 -4.26 6.30
C MET A 88 13.25 -3.43 5.93
N LYS A 89 13.12 -2.53 4.97
CA LYS A 89 14.23 -1.83 4.35
C LYS A 89 14.01 -0.32 4.27
N ILE A 90 12.99 0.21 4.94
CA ILE A 90 12.65 1.64 4.90
C ILE A 90 13.76 2.55 5.45
N ASP A 91 14.61 2.02 6.34
CA ASP A 91 15.81 2.70 6.87
C ASP A 91 16.98 2.74 5.88
N SER A 92 16.86 2.07 4.72
CA SER A 92 17.93 1.99 3.73
C SER A 92 18.02 3.29 2.93
N SER A 93 19.20 3.91 2.97
CA SER A 93 19.56 5.04 2.10
C SER A 93 20.04 4.63 0.70
N ASP A 94 20.15 3.32 0.41
CA ASP A 94 20.59 2.82 -0.90
C ASP A 94 19.59 3.24 -2.01
N PRO A 95 20.02 4.06 -3.01
CA PRO A 95 19.18 4.47 -4.13
C PRO A 95 18.59 3.29 -4.91
N LYS A 96 19.33 2.19 -5.06
CA LYS A 96 18.85 0.99 -5.78
C LYS A 96 17.67 0.36 -5.07
N TYR A 97 17.71 0.30 -3.75
CA TYR A 97 16.61 -0.20 -2.94
C TYR A 97 15.38 0.71 -3.09
N LEU A 98 15.54 2.03 -2.93
CA LEU A 98 14.45 2.99 -3.05
C LEU A 98 13.78 2.92 -4.43
N GLN A 99 14.59 2.79 -5.49
CA GLN A 99 14.09 2.63 -6.85
C GLN A 99 13.33 1.31 -7.04
N CYS A 100 13.86 0.19 -6.55
CA CYS A 100 13.20 -1.11 -6.58
C CYS A 100 11.86 -1.07 -5.83
N GLN A 101 11.85 -0.47 -4.63
CA GLN A 101 10.65 -0.35 -3.81
C GLN A 101 9.60 0.56 -4.46
N ARG A 102 10.01 1.64 -5.14
CA ARG A 102 9.11 2.52 -5.90
C ARG A 102 8.38 1.75 -6.98
N TRP A 103 9.11 0.98 -7.78
CA TRP A 103 8.52 0.17 -8.85
C TRP A 103 7.64 -0.95 -8.28
N SER A 104 8.11 -1.68 -7.28
CA SER A 104 7.34 -2.76 -6.62
C SER A 104 6.03 -2.25 -6.04
N THR A 105 6.08 -1.14 -5.30
CA THR A 105 4.90 -0.46 -4.73
C THR A 105 3.95 0.04 -5.82
N GLY A 106 4.48 0.68 -6.86
CA GLY A 106 3.68 1.22 -7.96
C GLY A 106 2.97 0.12 -8.75
N LEU A 107 3.69 -0.93 -9.15
CA LEU A 107 3.14 -2.04 -9.93
C LEU A 107 2.14 -2.87 -9.13
N SER A 108 2.46 -3.21 -7.87
CA SER A 108 1.52 -3.96 -7.02
C SER A 108 0.25 -3.16 -6.74
N GLY A 109 0.37 -1.85 -6.46
CA GLY A 109 -0.78 -0.98 -6.26
C GLY A 109 -1.62 -0.79 -7.53
N ALA A 110 -0.97 -0.58 -8.68
CA ALA A 110 -1.66 -0.49 -9.97
C ALA A 110 -2.41 -1.78 -10.31
N PHE A 111 -1.85 -2.95 -9.97
CA PHE A 111 -2.52 -4.22 -10.17
C PHE A 111 -3.79 -4.35 -9.31
N VAL A 112 -3.75 -3.93 -8.04
CA VAL A 112 -4.96 -3.90 -7.21
C VAL A 112 -5.99 -2.91 -7.74
N VAL A 113 -5.57 -1.71 -8.16
CA VAL A 113 -6.47 -0.71 -8.77
C VAL A 113 -7.15 -1.27 -10.03
N ALA A 114 -6.38 -1.93 -10.91
CA ALA A 114 -6.91 -2.56 -12.11
C ALA A 114 -7.91 -3.67 -11.77
N ASN A 115 -7.63 -4.48 -10.75
CA ASN A 115 -8.56 -5.49 -10.26
C ASN A 115 -9.90 -4.88 -9.82
N TYR A 116 -9.87 -3.83 -8.99
CA TYR A 116 -11.09 -3.12 -8.59
C TYR A 116 -11.81 -2.46 -9.78
N ALA A 117 -11.08 -1.89 -10.74
CA ALA A 117 -11.67 -1.29 -11.93
C ALA A 117 -12.40 -2.33 -12.82
N VAL A 118 -11.81 -3.51 -13.00
CA VAL A 118 -12.49 -4.64 -13.66
C VAL A 118 -13.72 -5.07 -12.85
N GLY A 119 -13.59 -5.16 -11.53
CA GLY A 119 -14.72 -5.44 -10.62
C GLY A 119 -15.88 -4.48 -10.82
N ILE A 120 -15.62 -3.17 -10.88
CA ILE A 120 -16.61 -2.10 -11.15
C ILE A 120 -17.35 -2.36 -12.47
N ALA A 121 -16.61 -2.64 -13.55
CA ALA A 121 -17.19 -2.91 -14.86
C ALA A 121 -18.12 -4.14 -14.84
N VAL A 122 -17.77 -5.17 -14.07
CA VAL A 122 -18.53 -6.42 -13.96
C VAL A 122 -19.79 -6.28 -13.08
N VAL A 123 -19.77 -5.40 -12.07
CA VAL A 123 -20.85 -5.28 -11.07
C VAL A 123 -21.77 -4.08 -11.26
N LEU A 124 -21.54 -3.27 -12.29
CA LEU A 124 -22.21 -1.97 -12.53
C LEU A 124 -23.74 -2.05 -12.44
N SER A 125 -24.35 -3.16 -12.84
CA SER A 125 -25.80 -3.37 -12.86
C SER A 125 -26.35 -4.30 -11.76
N LYS A 126 -25.50 -4.85 -10.89
CA LYS A 126 -25.89 -5.96 -9.99
C LYS A 126 -26.28 -5.51 -8.59
N ALA A 127 -25.43 -4.71 -7.94
CA ALA A 127 -25.65 -4.29 -6.55
C ALA A 127 -24.92 -2.98 -6.25
N TRP A 128 -25.67 -1.91 -5.98
CA TRP A 128 -25.11 -0.57 -5.75
C TRP A 128 -24.13 -0.52 -4.57
N THR A 129 -24.37 -1.30 -3.50
CA THR A 129 -23.46 -1.36 -2.34
C THR A 129 -22.13 -2.03 -2.67
N LEU A 130 -22.13 -3.06 -3.52
CA LEU A 130 -20.92 -3.70 -4.00
C LEU A 130 -20.14 -2.76 -4.94
N LEU A 131 -20.85 -2.05 -5.81
CA LEU A 131 -20.27 -1.02 -6.66
C LEU A 131 -19.60 0.09 -5.82
N LEU A 132 -20.27 0.58 -4.78
CA LEU A 132 -19.74 1.58 -3.87
C LEU A 132 -18.47 1.09 -3.16
N TYR A 133 -18.48 -0.14 -2.65
CA TYR A 133 -17.28 -0.79 -2.10
C TYR A 133 -16.13 -0.81 -3.12
N MET A 134 -16.40 -1.28 -4.33
CA MET A 134 -15.35 -1.41 -5.35
C MET A 134 -14.79 -0.05 -5.77
N ALA A 135 -15.65 0.97 -5.89
CA ALA A 135 -15.24 2.34 -6.21
C ALA A 135 -14.37 2.95 -5.10
N LEU A 136 -14.79 2.83 -3.84
CA LEU A 136 -14.02 3.36 -2.71
C LEU A 136 -12.73 2.57 -2.49
N GLY A 137 -12.73 1.25 -2.67
CA GLY A 137 -11.52 0.43 -2.66
C GLY A 137 -10.53 0.83 -3.76
N CYS A 138 -11.03 1.03 -4.99
CA CYS A 138 -10.24 1.53 -6.11
C CYS A 138 -9.56 2.88 -5.79
N ALA A 139 -10.35 3.85 -5.34
CA ALA A 139 -9.86 5.18 -4.97
C ALA A 139 -8.85 5.11 -3.83
N TRP A 140 -9.13 4.32 -2.79
CA TRP A 140 -8.23 4.13 -1.66
C TRP A 140 -6.87 3.59 -2.12
N TRP A 141 -6.86 2.51 -2.91
CA TRP A 141 -5.64 1.90 -3.43
C TRP A 141 -4.85 2.84 -4.33
N ALA A 142 -5.54 3.62 -5.16
CA ALA A 142 -4.90 4.64 -5.99
C ALA A 142 -4.22 5.71 -5.13
N ILE A 143 -4.92 6.27 -4.14
CA ILE A 143 -4.41 7.33 -3.27
C ILE A 143 -3.18 6.85 -2.50
N VAL A 144 -3.26 5.72 -1.80
CA VAL A 144 -2.14 5.24 -0.98
C VAL A 144 -0.93 4.82 -1.83
N THR A 145 -1.17 4.29 -3.03
CA THR A 145 -0.10 3.92 -3.96
C THR A 145 0.60 5.16 -4.51
N CYS A 146 -0.17 6.14 -5.00
CA CYS A 146 0.37 7.41 -5.49
C CYS A 146 1.16 8.13 -4.39
N ALA A 147 0.60 8.24 -3.18
CA ALA A 147 1.29 8.85 -2.05
C ALA A 147 2.62 8.13 -1.75
N SER A 148 2.63 6.79 -1.74
CA SER A 148 3.85 6.02 -1.50
C SER A 148 4.90 6.24 -2.59
N VAL A 149 4.49 6.27 -3.87
CA VAL A 149 5.40 6.47 -5.02
C VAL A 149 5.98 7.89 -5.01
N VAL A 150 5.19 8.91 -4.67
CA VAL A 150 5.67 10.29 -4.55
C VAL A 150 6.70 10.39 -3.42
N MET A 151 6.40 9.86 -2.23
CA MET A 151 7.35 9.87 -1.10
C MET A 151 8.66 9.13 -1.43
N LEU A 152 8.58 7.96 -2.08
CA LEU A 152 9.77 7.22 -2.52
C LEU A 152 10.58 7.98 -3.59
N SER A 153 9.91 8.73 -4.47
CA SER A 153 10.59 9.55 -5.48
C SER A 153 11.32 10.73 -4.85
N THR A 154 10.72 11.36 -3.85
CA THR A 154 11.37 12.42 -3.06
C THR A 154 12.58 11.86 -2.31
N ALA A 155 12.45 10.71 -1.66
CA ALA A 155 13.55 10.05 -0.96
C ALA A 155 14.72 9.71 -1.91
N LEU A 156 14.42 9.20 -3.11
CA LEU A 156 15.42 8.89 -4.13
C LEU A 156 16.19 10.13 -4.57
N GLY A 157 15.49 11.24 -4.88
CA GLY A 157 16.14 12.49 -5.29
C GLY A 157 17.07 13.07 -4.21
N LYS A 158 16.74 12.88 -2.92
CA LYS A 158 17.63 13.26 -1.81
C LYS A 158 18.88 12.37 -1.75
N ALA A 159 18.72 11.06 -1.96
CA ALA A 159 19.84 10.12 -1.95
C ALA A 159 20.84 10.39 -3.11
N ASP A 160 20.32 10.73 -4.29
CA ASP A 160 21.14 11.10 -5.45
C ASP A 160 21.95 12.37 -5.18
N HIS A 161 21.32 13.43 -4.64
CA HIS A 161 22.00 14.68 -4.31
C HIS A 161 23.11 14.49 -3.26
N LEU A 162 22.89 13.64 -2.24
CA LEU A 162 23.93 13.35 -1.23
C LEU A 162 25.12 12.61 -1.84
N THR A 163 24.88 11.73 -2.82
CA THR A 163 25.93 11.00 -3.54
C THR A 163 26.78 11.94 -4.38
N GLU A 164 26.15 12.90 -5.08
CA GLU A 164 26.86 13.91 -5.89
C GLU A 164 27.72 14.84 -5.02
N VAL A 165 27.17 15.34 -3.91
CA VAL A 165 27.93 16.21 -2.98
C VAL A 165 29.09 15.47 -2.33
N GLY A 166 28.89 14.21 -1.94
CA GLY A 166 29.94 13.38 -1.35
C GLY A 166 31.07 13.04 -2.33
N ALA A 167 30.75 12.82 -3.61
CA ALA A 167 31.76 12.58 -4.65
C ALA A 167 32.54 13.85 -5.04
N GLY A 168 31.95 15.02 -4.84
CA GLY A 168 32.52 16.32 -5.17
C GLY A 168 33.39 16.95 -4.09
N SER A 169 33.62 16.31 -2.94
CA SER A 169 34.59 16.76 -1.93
C SER A 169 35.97 16.16 -2.26
N PRO A 170 36.85 16.86 -3.01
CA PRO A 170 38.24 16.45 -3.08
C PRO A 170 38.77 16.52 -1.65
N LEU A 171 39.33 15.41 -1.18
CA LEU A 171 40.00 15.28 0.11
C LEU A 171 40.75 16.59 0.42
N ALA A 172 40.21 17.37 1.35
CA ALA A 172 40.93 18.51 1.88
C ALA A 172 42.15 17.94 2.62
N PRO A 173 43.37 18.41 2.31
CA PRO A 173 44.60 17.91 2.92
C PRO A 173 44.65 18.16 4.43
#